data_AF-A0A3S0FH64-F1
#
_entry.id   AF-A0A3S0FH64-F1
#
_cell.length_a   1.000
_cell.length_b   1.000
_cell.length_c   1.000
_cell.angle_alpha   90.00
_cell.angle_beta   90.00
_cell.angle_gamma   90.00
#
_symmetry.space_group_name_H-M   'P 1'
#
loop_
_entity.id
_entity.type
_entity.pdbx_description
1 polymer ?
#
loop_
_entity_poly.entity_id
_entity_poly.type
_entity_poly.pdbx_seq_one_letter_code
_entity_poly.pdbx_strand_id
1 'polypeptide(L)'
;MTAQIIDGKALAKSLRIQFRQRVEVLKTQGVTPGLAVILVGDNPASRVYVGNKVKACEECGVTSFHHAVPADTTEADVLALIARLNQDDAVHGILIQLPLPPHIDVRRVLEAIAVDKDVDGFHLYNVGGLVVGNTIFPPCTPYGVQLLLETTGIEVAGQNVVIVGASNIVGKPMALMLLQKEATVTVCHAKTRDLAQHTILADILIVAAGKPNLIVP
;
A
#
# COMPACT_ATOMS: atom_id res chain seq x y z
N MET A 1 4.28 12.77 -30.89
CA MET A 1 4.00 11.40 -30.41
C MET A 1 3.20 11.52 -29.12
N THR A 2 2.15 10.73 -28.93
CA THR A 2 1.38 10.68 -27.67
C THR A 2 1.95 9.60 -26.76
N ALA A 3 1.91 9.83 -25.44
CA ALA A 3 2.34 8.82 -24.47
C ALA A 3 1.47 7.56 -24.53
N GLN A 4 2.06 6.40 -24.23
CA GLN A 4 1.32 5.17 -24.03
C GLN A 4 0.69 5.16 -22.62
N ILE A 5 -0.54 4.68 -22.52
CA ILE A 5 -1.26 4.59 -21.24
C ILE A 5 -0.83 3.31 -20.53
N ILE A 6 -0.34 3.43 -19.29
CA ILE A 6 -0.13 2.28 -18.41
C ILE A 6 -1.48 1.94 -17.74
N ASP A 7 -2.14 0.87 -18.21
CA ASP A 7 -3.51 0.52 -17.77
C ASP A 7 -3.52 -0.28 -16.47
N GLY A 8 -3.64 0.42 -15.34
CA GLY A 8 -3.76 -0.20 -14.03
C GLY A 8 -5.07 -0.95 -13.78
N LYS A 9 -6.15 -0.68 -14.53
CA LYS A 9 -7.39 -1.46 -14.40
C LYS A 9 -7.23 -2.83 -15.04
N ALA A 10 -6.62 -2.88 -16.23
CA ALA A 10 -6.30 -4.13 -16.89
C ALA A 10 -5.35 -4.99 -16.04
N LEU A 11 -4.28 -4.39 -15.50
CA LEU A 11 -3.35 -5.08 -14.61
C LEU A 11 -4.06 -5.62 -13.35
N ALA A 12 -4.84 -4.79 -12.65
CA ALA A 12 -5.54 -5.22 -11.45
C ALA A 12 -6.54 -6.35 -11.73
N LYS A 13 -7.22 -6.35 -12.88
CA LYS A 13 -8.11 -7.45 -13.28
C LYS A 13 -7.34 -8.75 -13.51
N SER A 14 -6.21 -8.69 -14.20
CA SER A 14 -5.33 -9.84 -14.45
C SER A 14 -4.82 -10.44 -13.13
N LEU A 15 -4.33 -9.59 -12.21
CA LEU A 15 -3.83 -10.03 -10.91
C LEU A 15 -4.91 -10.73 -10.08
N ARG A 16 -6.15 -10.22 -10.04
CA ARG A 16 -7.25 -10.87 -9.31
C ARG A 16 -7.59 -12.26 -9.83
N ILE A 17 -7.51 -12.47 -11.15
CA ILE A 17 -7.72 -13.80 -11.75
C ILE A 17 -6.63 -14.76 -11.27
N GLN A 18 -5.37 -14.32 -11.28
CA GLN A 18 -4.23 -15.14 -10.80
C GLN A 18 -4.34 -15.42 -9.30
N PHE A 19 -4.72 -14.43 -8.50
CA PHE A 19 -4.90 -14.60 -7.06
C PHE A 19 -6.03 -15.55 -6.75
N ARG A 20 -7.15 -15.49 -7.47
CA ARG A 20 -8.24 -16.45 -7.34
C ARG A 20 -7.77 -17.88 -7.56
N GLN A 21 -7.00 -18.12 -8.63
CA GLN A 21 -6.45 -19.46 -8.89
C GLN A 21 -5.57 -19.96 -7.74
N ARG A 22 -4.72 -19.10 -7.19
CA ARG A 22 -3.86 -19.43 -6.02
C ARG A 22 -4.70 -19.72 -4.77
N VAL A 23 -5.74 -18.94 -4.53
CA VAL A 23 -6.65 -19.14 -3.39
C VAL A 23 -7.40 -20.46 -3.51
N GLU A 24 -7.87 -20.83 -4.69
CA GLU A 24 -8.52 -22.13 -4.89
C GLU A 24 -7.56 -23.31 -4.64
N VAL A 25 -6.29 -23.19 -5.02
CA VAL A 25 -5.26 -24.19 -4.65
C VAL A 25 -5.12 -24.30 -3.13
N LEU A 26 -5.00 -23.17 -2.41
CA LEU A 26 -4.90 -23.16 -0.95
C LEU A 26 -6.13 -23.79 -0.27
N LYS A 27 -7.33 -23.56 -0.82
CA LYS A 27 -8.57 -24.17 -0.30
C LYS A 27 -8.56 -25.69 -0.40
N THR A 28 -7.99 -26.25 -1.47
CA THR A 28 -7.83 -27.72 -1.57
C THR A 28 -6.86 -28.29 -0.53
N GLN A 29 -5.99 -27.44 0.04
CA GLN A 29 -5.08 -27.77 1.13
C GLN A 29 -5.68 -27.46 2.52
N GLY A 30 -6.96 -27.08 2.59
CA GLY A 30 -7.64 -26.73 3.83
C GLY A 30 -7.35 -25.32 4.35
N VAL A 31 -6.66 -24.47 3.58
CA VAL A 31 -6.35 -23.09 3.94
C VAL A 31 -7.26 -22.13 3.18
N THR A 32 -8.04 -21.33 3.89
CA THR A 32 -8.80 -20.23 3.29
C THR A 32 -8.20 -18.90 3.75
N PRO A 33 -7.53 -18.15 2.85
CA PRO A 33 -6.95 -16.85 3.21
C PRO A 33 -8.02 -15.89 3.71
N GLY A 34 -7.68 -15.13 4.75
CA GLY A 34 -8.58 -14.20 5.42
C GLY A 34 -7.94 -12.84 5.62
N LEU A 35 -8.66 -11.77 5.28
CA LEU A 35 -8.24 -10.38 5.45
C LEU A 35 -9.20 -9.66 6.39
N ALA A 36 -8.70 -9.14 7.50
CA ALA A 36 -9.44 -8.26 8.38
C ALA A 36 -9.23 -6.79 7.99
N VAL A 37 -10.33 -6.05 7.86
CA VAL A 37 -10.32 -4.61 7.55
C VAL A 37 -11.04 -3.88 8.68
N ILE A 38 -10.31 -3.02 9.38
CA ILE A 38 -10.81 -2.21 10.49
C ILE A 38 -11.08 -0.79 9.98
N LEU A 39 -12.30 -0.30 10.17
CA LEU A 39 -12.72 1.06 9.88
C LEU A 39 -13.21 1.72 11.17
N VAL A 40 -12.56 2.81 11.59
CA VAL A 40 -12.97 3.59 12.77
C VAL A 40 -13.64 4.88 12.31
N GLY A 41 -14.94 5.01 12.59
CA GLY A 41 -15.78 6.12 12.14
C GLY A 41 -16.41 5.90 10.77
N ASP A 42 -16.95 6.99 10.19
CA ASP A 42 -17.82 6.92 9.01
C ASP A 42 -17.36 7.86 7.87
N ASN A 43 -16.04 8.05 7.73
CA ASN A 43 -15.50 8.90 6.66
C ASN A 43 -15.95 8.36 5.28
N PRO A 44 -16.67 9.15 4.45
CA PRO A 44 -17.26 8.66 3.20
C PRO A 44 -16.24 8.10 2.22
N ALA A 45 -15.07 8.74 2.09
CA ALA A 45 -14.01 8.25 1.21
C ALA A 45 -13.46 6.90 1.72
N SER A 46 -13.28 6.76 3.03
CA SER A 46 -12.81 5.52 3.65
C SER A 46 -13.77 4.36 3.40
N ARG A 47 -15.09 4.59 3.46
CA ARG A 47 -16.10 3.56 3.14
C ARG A 47 -16.00 3.07 1.70
N VAL A 48 -15.78 3.96 0.74
CA VAL A 48 -15.61 3.58 -0.66
C VAL A 48 -14.37 2.72 -0.83
N TYR A 49 -13.24 3.10 -0.21
CA TYR A 49 -12.02 2.31 -0.26
C TYR A 49 -12.19 0.93 0.39
N VAL A 50 -12.84 0.86 1.55
CA VAL A 50 -13.11 -0.41 2.23
C VAL A 50 -14.05 -1.29 1.42
N GLY A 51 -15.13 -0.73 0.86
CA GLY A 51 -16.03 -1.47 -0.03
C GLY A 51 -15.31 -2.06 -1.24
N ASN A 52 -14.38 -1.30 -1.85
CA ASN A 52 -13.56 -1.80 -2.94
C ASN A 52 -12.61 -2.94 -2.50
N LYS A 53 -12.07 -2.88 -1.27
CA LYS A 53 -11.24 -3.96 -0.70
C LYS A 53 -12.06 -5.22 -0.46
N VAL A 54 -13.25 -5.11 0.14
CA VAL A 54 -14.17 -6.24 0.35
C VAL A 54 -14.51 -6.91 -0.97
N LYS A 55 -14.90 -6.13 -1.98
CA LYS A 55 -15.20 -6.65 -3.32
C LYS A 55 -13.98 -7.33 -3.96
N ALA A 56 -12.78 -6.79 -3.78
CA ALA A 56 -11.55 -7.41 -4.29
C ALA A 56 -11.26 -8.77 -3.62
N CYS A 57 -11.50 -8.89 -2.31
CA CYS A 57 -11.40 -10.15 -1.60
C CYS A 57 -12.38 -11.18 -2.16
N GLU A 58 -13.64 -10.81 -2.35
CA GLU A 58 -14.67 -11.69 -2.95
C GLU A 58 -14.29 -12.15 -4.37
N GLU A 59 -13.80 -11.24 -5.21
CA GLU A 59 -13.32 -11.56 -6.57
C GLU A 59 -12.17 -12.58 -6.54
N CYS A 60 -11.28 -12.47 -5.56
CA CYS A 60 -10.14 -13.37 -5.35
C CYS A 60 -10.48 -14.63 -4.55
N GLY A 61 -11.69 -14.75 -3.99
CA GLY A 61 -12.07 -15.86 -3.12
C GLY A 61 -11.48 -15.83 -1.70
N VAL A 62 -10.96 -14.68 -1.27
CA VAL A 62 -10.42 -14.41 0.09
C VAL A 62 -11.58 -14.06 1.03
N THR A 63 -11.58 -14.61 2.25
CA THR A 63 -12.57 -14.26 3.27
C THR A 63 -12.29 -12.86 3.79
N SER A 64 -13.28 -11.97 3.76
CA SER A 64 -13.14 -10.60 4.27
C SER A 64 -13.84 -10.45 5.62
N PHE A 65 -13.08 -10.10 6.66
CA PHE A 65 -13.60 -9.77 8.00
C PHE A 65 -13.67 -8.25 8.14
N HIS A 66 -14.86 -7.67 7.97
CA HIS A 66 -15.05 -6.23 8.04
C HIS A 66 -15.48 -5.79 9.44
N HIS A 67 -14.66 -4.95 10.08
CA HIS A 67 -14.91 -4.39 11.40
C HIS A 67 -15.08 -2.88 11.30
N ALA A 68 -16.33 -2.42 11.15
CA ALA A 68 -16.68 -1.00 11.27
C ALA A 68 -17.07 -0.68 12.71
N VAL A 69 -16.33 0.22 13.35
CA VAL A 69 -16.57 0.67 14.72
C VAL A 69 -16.86 2.18 14.75
N PRO A 70 -17.65 2.68 15.72
CA PRO A 70 -17.98 4.11 15.83
C PRO A 70 -16.75 5.02 15.92
N ALA A 71 -16.92 6.29 15.52
CA ALA A 71 -15.82 7.27 15.56
C ALA A 71 -15.35 7.58 16.99
N ASP A 72 -16.21 7.44 18.00
CA ASP A 72 -15.93 7.63 19.42
C ASP A 72 -15.35 6.39 20.11
N THR A 73 -15.09 5.31 19.37
CA THR A 73 -14.39 4.13 19.88
C THR A 73 -13.05 4.55 20.49
N THR A 74 -12.73 4.00 21.67
CA THR A 74 -11.50 4.36 22.36
C THR A 74 -10.30 3.69 21.70
N GLU A 75 -9.11 4.27 21.86
CA GLU A 75 -7.86 3.64 21.42
C GLU A 75 -7.70 2.23 22.03
N ALA A 76 -8.05 2.06 23.31
CA ALA A 76 -7.96 0.77 24.00
C ALA A 76 -8.84 -0.31 23.34
N ASP A 77 -10.05 0.05 22.91
CA ASP A 77 -10.95 -0.88 22.23
C ASP A 77 -10.42 -1.27 20.84
N VAL A 78 -9.85 -0.33 20.10
CA VAL A 78 -9.20 -0.62 18.80
C VAL A 78 -8.00 -1.56 19.00
N LEU A 79 -7.17 -1.32 20.02
CA LEU A 79 -6.03 -2.18 20.34
C LEU A 79 -6.49 -3.58 20.77
N ALA A 80 -7.56 -3.70 21.55
CA ALA A 80 -8.14 -4.99 21.95
C ALA A 80 -8.69 -5.76 20.73
N LEU A 81 -9.33 -5.06 19.79
CA LEU A 81 -9.78 -5.62 18.52
C LEU A 81 -8.60 -6.19 17.71
N ILE A 82 -7.52 -5.43 17.57
CA ILE A 82 -6.32 -5.87 16.84
C ILE A 82 -5.68 -7.07 17.54
N ALA A 83 -5.57 -7.05 18.87
CA ALA A 83 -5.03 -8.18 19.63
C ALA A 83 -5.82 -9.48 19.39
N ARG A 84 -7.15 -9.39 19.33
CA ARG A 84 -8.01 -10.54 18.99
C ARG A 84 -7.75 -11.04 17.57
N LEU A 85 -7.63 -10.15 16.59
CA LEU A 85 -7.36 -10.51 15.19
C LEU A 85 -5.95 -11.10 14.98
N ASN A 86 -4.97 -10.62 15.73
CA ASN A 86 -3.62 -11.20 15.73
C ASN A 86 -3.62 -12.67 16.16
N GLN A 87 -4.50 -13.05 17.10
CA GLN A 87 -4.61 -14.43 17.60
C GLN A 87 -5.60 -15.30 16.82
N ASP A 88 -6.31 -14.74 15.84
CA ASP A 88 -7.28 -15.48 15.03
C ASP A 88 -6.58 -16.15 13.84
N ASP A 89 -6.51 -17.48 13.85
CA ASP A 89 -5.90 -18.28 12.77
C ASP A 89 -6.66 -18.17 11.43
N ALA A 90 -7.92 -17.74 11.44
CA ALA A 90 -8.65 -17.45 10.20
C ALA A 90 -8.18 -16.13 9.54
N VAL A 91 -7.54 -15.24 10.31
CA VAL A 91 -7.09 -13.94 9.85
C VAL A 91 -5.60 -14.01 9.50
N HIS A 92 -5.28 -13.88 8.21
CA HIS A 92 -3.92 -13.96 7.69
C HIS A 92 -3.33 -12.57 7.40
N GLY A 93 -4.18 -11.55 7.32
CA GLY A 93 -3.78 -10.17 7.14
C GLY A 93 -4.73 -9.22 7.86
N ILE A 94 -4.19 -8.12 8.37
CA ILE A 94 -4.93 -7.07 9.06
C ILE A 94 -4.58 -5.74 8.42
N LEU A 95 -5.62 -4.96 8.16
CA LEU A 95 -5.51 -3.61 7.65
C LEU A 95 -6.35 -2.69 8.50
N ILE A 96 -5.80 -1.54 8.87
CA ILE A 96 -6.58 -0.44 9.45
C ILE A 96 -6.71 0.71 8.46
N GLN A 97 -7.94 1.13 8.20
CA GLN A 97 -8.23 2.19 7.26
C GLN A 97 -7.89 3.56 7.87
N LEU A 98 -6.96 4.28 7.23
CA LEU A 98 -6.61 5.65 7.57
C LEU A 98 -7.43 6.68 6.77
N PRO A 99 -7.62 7.92 7.28
CA PRO A 99 -7.16 8.41 8.58
C PRO A 99 -8.02 7.93 9.75
N LEU A 100 -7.41 7.81 10.94
CA LEU A 100 -8.12 7.55 12.19
C LEU A 100 -8.66 8.85 12.81
N PRO A 101 -9.68 8.76 13.68
CA PRO A 101 -10.06 9.88 14.55
C PRO A 101 -8.86 10.45 15.34
N PRO A 102 -8.84 11.76 15.61
CA PRO A 102 -7.67 12.46 16.15
C PRO A 102 -7.28 12.05 17.57
N HIS A 103 -8.19 11.43 18.34
CA HIS A 103 -7.91 10.94 19.69
C HIS A 103 -7.22 9.57 19.72
N ILE A 104 -6.97 8.94 18.57
CA ILE A 104 -6.30 7.65 18.46
C ILE A 104 -4.90 7.85 17.89
N ASP A 105 -3.86 7.37 18.59
CA ASP A 105 -2.50 7.41 18.07
C ASP A 105 -2.32 6.34 16.98
N VAL A 106 -2.27 6.81 15.73
CA VAL A 106 -2.04 5.97 14.54
C VAL A 106 -0.82 5.07 14.70
N ARG A 107 0.28 5.54 15.31
CA ARG A 107 1.50 4.72 15.45
C ARG A 107 1.27 3.54 16.38
N ARG A 108 0.64 3.77 17.54
CA ARG A 108 0.35 2.70 18.50
C ARG A 108 -0.53 1.62 17.88
N VAL A 109 -1.48 2.03 17.04
CA VAL A 109 -2.38 1.12 16.36
C VAL A 109 -1.68 0.32 15.27
N LEU A 110 -0.82 0.95 14.46
CA LEU A 110 -0.04 0.25 13.43
C LEU A 110 0.98 -0.72 14.03
N GLU A 111 1.64 -0.35 15.13
CA GLU A 111 2.60 -1.20 15.86
C GLU A 111 1.93 -2.37 16.60
N ALA A 112 0.62 -2.28 16.85
CA ALA A 112 -0.12 -3.38 17.48
C ALA A 112 -0.45 -4.51 16.49
N ILE A 113 -0.39 -4.28 15.18
CA ILE A 113 -0.63 -5.31 14.17
C ILE A 113 0.60 -6.25 14.14
N ALA A 114 0.35 -7.56 14.22
CA ALA A 114 1.43 -8.53 14.14
C ALA A 114 2.19 -8.39 12.81
N VAL A 115 3.52 -8.45 12.88
CA VAL A 115 4.42 -8.20 11.73
C VAL A 115 4.10 -9.10 10.53
N ASP A 116 3.74 -10.34 10.79
CA ASP A 116 3.37 -11.38 9.82
C ASP A 116 1.93 -11.24 9.29
N LYS A 117 1.13 -10.33 9.85
CA LYS A 117 -0.22 -9.97 9.38
C LYS A 117 -0.32 -8.52 8.87
N ASP A 118 0.75 -7.73 8.89
CA ASP A 118 0.78 -6.32 8.45
C ASP A 118 0.83 -6.19 6.92
N VAL A 119 -0.29 -6.53 6.27
CA VAL A 119 -0.38 -6.56 4.79
C VAL A 119 -0.31 -5.19 4.12
N ASP A 120 -0.43 -4.10 4.88
CA ASP A 120 -0.23 -2.72 4.40
C ASP A 120 1.24 -2.25 4.56
N GLY A 121 2.06 -3.01 5.30
CA GLY A 121 3.50 -2.78 5.41
C GLY A 121 3.89 -1.53 6.22
N PHE A 122 3.05 -1.12 7.17
CA PHE A 122 3.26 0.11 7.95
C PHE A 122 3.86 -0.11 9.33
N HIS A 123 3.96 -1.35 9.79
CA HIS A 123 4.70 -1.69 11.01
C HIS A 123 6.19 -1.34 10.81
N LEU A 124 6.82 -0.75 11.83
CA LEU A 124 8.22 -0.31 11.73
C LEU A 124 9.20 -1.43 11.37
N TYR A 125 8.89 -2.67 11.74
CA TYR A 125 9.61 -3.86 11.26
C TYR A 125 9.62 -3.97 9.73
N ASN A 126 8.47 -3.85 9.06
CA ASN A 126 8.40 -3.92 7.59
C ASN A 126 9.06 -2.70 6.95
N VAL A 127 8.98 -1.52 7.58
CA VAL A 127 9.71 -0.33 7.13
C VAL A 127 11.23 -0.53 7.25
N GLY A 128 11.72 -1.05 8.37
CA GLY A 128 13.13 -1.39 8.56
C GLY A 128 13.58 -2.48 7.59
N GLY A 129 12.73 -3.48 7.37
CA GLY A 129 12.96 -4.52 6.39
C GLY A 129 13.05 -3.97 4.96
N LEU A 130 12.25 -2.96 4.65
CA LEU A 130 12.32 -2.27 3.37
C LEU A 130 13.64 -1.50 3.21
N VAL A 131 14.19 -0.93 4.28
CA VAL A 131 15.49 -0.25 4.20
C VAL A 131 16.62 -1.24 3.89
N VAL A 132 16.60 -2.44 4.47
CA VAL A 132 17.66 -3.45 4.28
C VAL A 132 17.40 -4.43 3.14
N GLY A 133 16.27 -4.34 2.44
CA GLY A 133 15.95 -5.18 1.28
C GLY A 133 15.28 -6.52 1.59
N ASN A 134 14.68 -6.70 2.77
CA ASN A 134 14.05 -7.96 3.21
C ASN A 134 12.62 -7.79 3.77
N THR A 135 11.91 -6.73 3.39
CA THR A 135 10.50 -6.54 3.83
C THR A 135 9.63 -7.72 3.41
N ILE A 136 8.75 -8.16 4.29
CA ILE A 136 7.75 -9.20 4.01
C ILE A 136 6.58 -8.58 3.26
N PHE A 137 6.11 -7.42 3.74
CA PHE A 137 5.01 -6.67 3.16
C PHE A 137 5.49 -5.30 2.68
N PRO A 138 5.68 -5.10 1.36
CA PRO A 138 5.92 -3.78 0.82
C PRO A 138 4.62 -2.94 0.87
N PRO A 139 4.69 -1.63 1.14
CA PRO A 139 3.52 -0.76 1.09
C PRO A 139 2.77 -0.86 -0.24
N CYS A 140 1.45 -1.04 -0.15
CA CYS A 140 0.63 -1.47 -1.29
C CYS A 140 0.63 -0.51 -2.49
N THR A 141 0.68 0.81 -2.27
CA THR A 141 0.70 1.79 -3.35
C THR A 141 2.05 1.79 -4.11
N PRO A 142 3.21 1.93 -3.45
CA PRO A 142 4.52 1.73 -4.07
C PRO A 142 4.67 0.40 -4.81
N TYR A 143 4.19 -0.70 -4.20
CA TYR A 143 4.22 -2.00 -4.85
C TYR A 143 3.36 -2.04 -6.12
N GLY A 144 2.17 -1.45 -6.09
CA GLY A 144 1.34 -1.28 -7.27
C GLY A 144 2.02 -0.48 -8.39
N VAL A 145 2.72 0.61 -8.04
CA VAL A 145 3.50 1.40 -9.01
C VAL A 145 4.63 0.58 -9.62
N GLN A 146 5.34 -0.21 -8.81
CA GLN A 146 6.38 -1.11 -9.34
C GLN A 146 5.78 -2.12 -10.33
N LEU A 147 4.67 -2.77 -9.99
CA LEU A 147 4.00 -3.71 -10.91
C LEU A 147 3.55 -3.02 -12.20
N LEU A 148 3.08 -1.76 -12.12
CA LEU A 148 2.73 -0.96 -13.30
C LEU A 148 3.97 -0.69 -14.17
N LEU A 149 5.10 -0.31 -13.57
CA LEU A 149 6.36 -0.10 -14.31
C LEU A 149 6.82 -1.39 -14.98
N GLU A 150 6.72 -2.54 -14.31
CA GLU A 150 7.08 -3.84 -14.90
C GLU A 150 6.28 -4.15 -16.17
N THR A 151 5.02 -3.71 -16.27
CA THR A 151 4.23 -3.89 -17.51
C THR A 151 4.72 -3.10 -18.71
N THR A 152 5.55 -2.08 -18.49
CA THR A 152 6.09 -1.23 -19.58
C THR A 152 7.25 -1.89 -20.31
N GLY A 153 7.91 -2.88 -19.70
CA GLY A 153 9.16 -3.46 -20.20
C GLY A 153 10.37 -2.52 -20.13
N ILE A 154 10.24 -1.34 -19.51
CA ILE A 154 11.35 -0.41 -19.28
C ILE A 154 12.24 -0.97 -18.18
N GLU A 155 13.54 -1.11 -18.46
CA GLU A 155 14.53 -1.48 -17.46
C GLU A 155 14.74 -0.33 -16.47
N VAL A 156 14.57 -0.61 -15.18
CA VAL A 156 14.68 0.36 -14.08
C VAL A 156 16.14 0.56 -13.65
N ALA A 157 16.98 -0.47 -13.77
CA ALA A 157 18.37 -0.41 -13.36
C ALA A 157 19.11 0.70 -14.14
N GLY A 158 19.87 1.51 -13.42
CA GLY A 158 20.64 2.63 -13.98
C GLY A 158 19.83 3.88 -14.37
N GLN A 159 18.49 3.82 -14.38
CA GLN A 159 17.65 4.98 -14.73
C GLN A 159 17.68 6.07 -13.66
N ASN A 160 17.55 7.34 -14.07
CA ASN A 160 17.32 8.45 -13.16
C ASN A 160 15.82 8.55 -12.81
N VAL A 161 15.47 8.06 -11.64
CA VAL A 161 14.12 8.09 -11.10
C VAL A 161 13.93 9.31 -10.21
N VAL A 162 12.89 10.11 -10.48
CA VAL A 162 12.50 11.22 -9.62
C VAL A 162 11.16 10.95 -8.97
N ILE A 163 11.11 11.06 -7.65
CA ILE A 163 9.89 10.89 -6.86
C ILE A 163 9.52 12.24 -6.25
N VAL A 164 8.34 12.76 -6.60
CA VAL A 164 7.81 14.02 -6.07
C VAL A 164 6.82 13.70 -4.97
N GLY A 165 7.29 13.74 -3.73
CA GLY A 165 6.55 13.36 -2.53
C GLY A 165 7.42 12.50 -1.62
N ALA A 166 7.44 12.83 -0.32
CA ALA A 166 8.30 12.17 0.67
C ALA A 166 7.49 11.66 1.88
N SER A 167 6.25 11.23 1.66
CA SER A 167 5.41 10.64 2.72
C SER A 167 5.97 9.28 3.16
N ASN A 168 5.62 8.86 4.38
CA ASN A 168 6.02 7.55 4.92
C ASN A 168 5.26 6.38 4.26
N ILE A 169 4.15 6.65 3.57
CA ILE A 169 3.27 5.62 3.00
C ILE A 169 3.47 5.41 1.49
N VAL A 170 4.00 6.40 0.76
CA VAL A 170 4.20 6.30 -0.69
C VAL A 170 5.60 6.74 -1.09
N GLY A 171 5.95 8.01 -0.83
CA GLY A 171 7.17 8.62 -1.38
C GLY A 171 8.47 7.94 -0.95
N LYS A 172 8.71 7.83 0.35
CA LYS A 172 9.94 7.21 0.88
C LYS A 172 10.01 5.70 0.57
N PRO A 173 8.93 4.91 0.75
CA PRO A 173 8.99 3.50 0.38
C PRO A 173 9.25 3.28 -1.11
N MET A 174 8.62 4.06 -1.99
CA MET A 174 8.86 3.97 -3.44
C MET A 174 10.33 4.22 -3.78
N ALA A 175 10.96 5.18 -3.10
CA ALA A 175 12.37 5.48 -3.30
C ALA A 175 13.27 4.30 -2.92
N LEU A 176 13.02 3.68 -1.78
CA LEU A 176 13.77 2.51 -1.31
C LEU A 176 13.55 1.30 -2.23
N MET A 177 12.33 1.05 -2.69
CA MET A 177 12.01 -0.05 -3.60
C MET A 177 12.70 0.09 -4.95
N LEU A 178 12.75 1.31 -5.53
CA LEU A 178 13.44 1.53 -6.80
C LEU A 178 14.96 1.55 -6.65
N LEU A 179 15.47 1.99 -5.50
CA LEU A 179 16.89 1.87 -5.17
C LEU A 179 17.33 0.39 -5.13
N GLN A 180 16.50 -0.51 -4.58
CA GLN A 180 16.75 -1.95 -4.61
C GLN A 180 16.70 -2.56 -6.03
N LYS A 181 16.06 -1.87 -6.97
CA LYS A 181 16.07 -2.20 -8.40
C LYS A 181 17.21 -1.51 -9.15
N GLU A 182 18.21 -1.03 -8.41
CA GLU A 182 19.44 -0.41 -8.94
C GLU A 182 19.20 0.89 -9.73
N ALA A 183 18.10 1.60 -9.47
CA ALA A 183 17.87 2.93 -10.01
C ALA A 183 18.69 4.00 -9.25
N THR A 184 19.04 5.09 -9.94
CA THR A 184 19.49 6.32 -9.28
C THR A 184 18.26 7.13 -8.89
N VAL A 185 18.03 7.32 -7.59
CA VAL A 185 16.75 7.90 -7.10
C VAL A 185 16.96 9.29 -6.49
N THR A 186 16.15 10.25 -6.94
CA THR A 186 16.03 11.59 -6.33
C THR A 186 14.65 11.75 -5.70
N VAL A 187 14.59 12.11 -4.42
CA VAL A 187 13.34 12.39 -3.70
C VAL A 187 13.14 13.90 -3.54
N CYS A 188 12.10 14.41 -4.18
CA CYS A 188 11.67 15.80 -4.04
C CYS A 188 10.53 15.93 -3.02
N HIS A 189 10.47 17.09 -2.35
CA HIS A 189 9.45 17.40 -1.34
C HIS A 189 9.12 18.89 -1.34
N ALA A 190 8.20 19.31 -0.46
CA ALA A 190 7.71 20.69 -0.39
C ALA A 190 8.78 21.79 -0.11
N LYS A 191 10.03 21.39 0.17
CA LYS A 191 11.17 22.30 0.40
C LYS A 191 12.25 22.19 -0.67
N THR A 192 12.05 21.37 -1.71
CA THR A 192 12.91 21.34 -2.90
C THR A 192 12.86 22.71 -3.56
N ARG A 193 14.03 23.36 -3.75
CA ARG A 193 14.12 24.76 -4.21
C ARG A 193 13.69 24.93 -5.66
N ASP A 194 14.22 24.08 -6.54
CA ASP A 194 13.87 24.05 -7.95
C ASP A 194 13.42 22.63 -8.30
N LEU A 195 12.10 22.42 -8.29
CA LEU A 195 11.54 21.11 -8.62
C LEU A 195 11.80 20.73 -10.08
N ALA A 196 11.79 21.71 -10.98
CA ALA A 196 11.94 21.49 -12.41
C ALA A 196 13.33 20.95 -12.77
N GLN A 197 14.37 21.44 -12.09
CA GLN A 197 15.74 20.92 -12.23
C GLN A 197 15.81 19.40 -12.09
N HIS A 198 15.01 18.82 -11.18
CA HIS A 198 14.98 17.37 -11.00
C HIS A 198 14.06 16.70 -12.01
N THR A 199 12.82 17.18 -12.16
CA THR A 199 11.79 16.46 -12.94
C THR A 199 12.05 16.45 -14.44
N ILE A 200 12.76 17.45 -15.00
CA ILE A 200 13.11 17.49 -16.43
C ILE A 200 14.15 16.43 -16.79
N LEU A 201 14.98 16.02 -15.83
CA LEU A 201 16.04 15.03 -16.03
C LEU A 201 15.58 13.60 -15.75
N ALA A 202 14.31 13.40 -15.37
CA ALA A 202 13.80 12.10 -14.95
C ALA A 202 13.52 11.20 -16.15
N ASP A 203 14.13 10.01 -16.18
CA ASP A 203 13.72 8.94 -17.09
C ASP A 203 12.39 8.33 -16.64
N ILE A 204 12.20 8.24 -15.32
CA ILE A 204 10.97 7.79 -14.66
C ILE A 204 10.56 8.81 -13.62
N LEU A 205 9.36 9.38 -13.77
CA LEU A 205 8.80 10.36 -12.84
C LEU A 205 7.58 9.78 -12.10
N ILE A 206 7.64 9.75 -10.77
CA ILE A 206 6.54 9.30 -9.90
C ILE A 206 6.09 10.46 -9.02
N VAL A 207 4.81 10.83 -9.08
CA VAL A 207 4.25 11.97 -8.35
C VAL A 207 3.25 11.52 -7.29
N ALA A 208 3.59 11.75 -6.02
CA ALA A 208 2.80 11.39 -4.84
C ALA A 208 2.71 12.56 -3.84
N ALA A 209 2.40 13.75 -4.35
CA ALA A 209 2.41 15.00 -3.57
C ALA A 209 1.03 15.48 -3.10
N GLY A 210 -0.06 14.84 -3.54
CA GLY A 210 -1.43 15.23 -3.15
C GLY A 210 -1.84 16.65 -3.58
N LYS A 211 -1.13 17.25 -4.55
CA LYS A 211 -1.41 18.60 -5.08
C LYS A 211 -1.78 18.52 -6.56
N PRO A 212 -3.04 18.85 -6.92
CA PRO A 212 -3.47 18.85 -8.33
C PRO A 212 -2.60 19.77 -9.18
N ASN A 213 -2.32 19.35 -10.43
CA ASN A 213 -1.58 20.13 -11.43
C ASN A 213 -0.21 20.64 -10.95
N LEU A 214 0.46 19.92 -10.05
CA LEU A 214 1.79 20.30 -9.55
C LEU A 214 2.86 20.16 -10.64
N ILE A 215 2.80 19.09 -11.42
CA ILE A 215 3.67 18.85 -12.57
C ILE A 215 2.85 19.09 -13.83
N VAL A 216 3.43 19.84 -14.77
CA VAL A 216 2.84 20.18 -16.06
C VAL A 216 3.81 19.81 -17.19
N PRO A 217 3.32 19.61 -18.43
CA PRO A 217 4.16 19.30 -19.59
C PRO A 217 5.20 20.36 -19.93
#